data_AF-A0A943YZ83-F1
#
_entry.id   AF-A0A943YZ83-F1
#
_cell.length_a   1.000
_cell.length_b   1.000
_cell.length_c   1.000
_cell.angle_alpha   90.00
_cell.angle_beta   90.00
_cell.angle_gamma   90.00
#
_symmetry.space_group_name_H-M   'P 1'
#
loop_
_entity.id
_entity.type
_entity.pdbx_description
1 polymer ?
#
loop_
_entity_poly.entity_id
_entity_poly.type
_entity_poly.pdbx_seq_one_letter_code
_entity_poly.pdbx_strand_id
1 'polypeptide(L)'
;MRVCAVICEYNPFHLGHAYHLRAAREASGADYVLCLMSGALTQRGAFARHDKWLRARAALENGADVVLELPARFACSPAPDFAGGGVALLAALGVVTHLSFGCEPSALPLLSAAASLFKSESPDFSAALQRSLADGLPYPRARALAAEQLAEIPADLLAQPNAALALEYLQALPETIVPVPVARRGSGYHDASLSALSSATAVRAALARGGLTAALAAVPSPEALRAAEESGFVHEEEALTQALLYRLRTASLSELAALYGMDEGLENRFIAAAQTCSTRETLLDCVKTRRYTRARLSRLCAYALLNLTRDFAQTHRAPDYARVLGFRKSAAPLLKTIKQRSSIPLITKAANFDRSNPLFALDVLAQDLWSLGVSNPSLRASGRDFTTSPAILSR
;
A
#
# COMPACT_ATOMS: atom_id res chain seq x y z
N MET A 1 -11.55 0.13 -25.47
CA MET A 1 -11.40 0.72 -24.13
C MET A 1 -10.07 0.27 -23.56
N ARG A 2 -9.13 1.20 -23.34
CA ARG A 2 -7.85 0.97 -22.66
C ARG A 2 -7.95 1.54 -21.24
N VAL A 3 -7.59 0.72 -20.25
CA VAL A 3 -7.64 1.09 -18.84
C VAL A 3 -6.25 0.90 -18.25
N CYS A 4 -5.63 2.00 -17.84
CA CYS A 4 -4.35 1.98 -17.14
C CYS A 4 -4.60 2.02 -15.64
N ALA A 5 -4.16 0.98 -14.94
CA ALA A 5 -4.25 0.90 -13.51
C ALA A 5 -2.97 1.42 -12.84
N VAL A 6 -3.11 1.97 -11.64
CA VAL A 6 -1.99 2.32 -10.74
C VAL A 6 -2.31 1.80 -9.34
N ILE A 7 -1.42 0.99 -8.76
CA ILE A 7 -1.53 0.56 -7.36
C ILE A 7 -0.81 1.60 -6.50
N CYS A 8 -1.48 2.17 -5.49
CA CYS A 8 -1.03 3.39 -4.82
C CYS A 8 -1.48 3.51 -3.35
N GLU A 9 -0.94 4.52 -2.65
CA GLU A 9 -1.33 4.84 -1.25
C GLU A 9 -1.75 6.31 -1.07
N TYR A 10 -1.09 7.22 -1.78
CA TYR A 10 -1.34 8.67 -1.74
C TYR A 10 -1.39 9.27 -0.32
N ASN A 11 -0.32 9.08 0.46
CA ASN A 11 -0.27 9.49 1.87
C ASN A 11 0.72 10.65 2.15
N PRO A 12 0.42 11.93 1.82
CA PRO A 12 -0.74 12.40 1.06
C PRO A 12 -0.53 12.33 -0.46
N PHE A 13 -1.56 12.67 -1.23
CA PHE A 13 -1.43 12.95 -2.66
C PHE A 13 -0.55 14.18 -2.87
N HIS A 14 0.30 14.19 -3.91
CA HIS A 14 1.26 15.28 -4.16
C HIS A 14 1.56 15.41 -5.66
N LEU A 15 2.26 16.47 -6.08
CA LEU A 15 2.53 16.79 -7.48
C LEU A 15 3.25 15.67 -8.25
N GLY A 16 4.15 14.93 -7.59
CA GLY A 16 4.76 13.72 -8.17
C GLY A 16 3.75 12.62 -8.55
N HIS A 17 2.66 12.44 -7.77
CA HIS A 17 1.60 11.49 -8.09
C HIS A 17 0.76 11.98 -9.27
N ALA A 18 0.42 13.28 -9.30
CA ALA A 18 -0.28 13.89 -10.44
C ALA A 18 0.51 13.75 -11.74
N TYR A 19 1.84 13.93 -11.67
CA TYR A 19 2.73 13.65 -12.80
C TYR A 19 2.67 12.19 -13.24
N HIS A 20 2.78 11.25 -12.29
CA HIS A 20 2.73 9.81 -12.62
C HIS A 20 1.41 9.44 -13.30
N LEU A 21 0.26 9.89 -12.79
CA LEU A 21 -1.05 9.60 -13.41
C LEU A 21 -1.15 10.12 -14.85
N ARG A 22 -0.68 11.35 -15.09
CA ARG A 22 -0.64 11.93 -16.44
C ARG A 22 0.30 11.15 -17.37
N ALA A 23 1.53 10.91 -16.95
CA ALA A 23 2.51 10.18 -17.75
C ALA A 23 2.07 8.74 -18.03
N ALA A 24 1.43 8.07 -17.07
CA ALA A 24 0.86 6.73 -17.24
C ALA A 24 -0.25 6.73 -18.30
N ARG A 25 -1.15 7.73 -18.27
CA ARG A 25 -2.21 7.89 -19.28
C ARG A 25 -1.62 8.10 -20.67
N GLU A 26 -0.64 9.00 -20.79
CA GLU A 26 0.03 9.32 -22.06
C GLU A 26 0.75 8.08 -22.62
N ALA A 27 1.57 7.41 -21.81
CA ALA A 27 2.36 6.25 -22.24
C ALA A 27 1.51 5.02 -22.63
N SER A 28 0.35 4.84 -21.98
CA SER A 28 -0.58 3.73 -22.28
C SER A 28 -1.64 4.07 -23.33
N GLY A 29 -1.79 5.36 -23.68
CA GLY A 29 -2.91 5.85 -24.48
C GLY A 29 -4.27 5.45 -23.88
N ALA A 30 -4.39 5.50 -22.55
CA ALA A 30 -5.57 5.00 -21.84
C ALA A 30 -6.77 5.95 -21.91
N ASP A 31 -7.94 5.38 -22.18
CA ASP A 31 -9.23 6.07 -22.08
C ASP A 31 -9.54 6.41 -20.62
N TYR A 32 -9.19 5.48 -19.70
CA TYR A 32 -9.41 5.64 -18.27
C TYR A 32 -8.18 5.28 -17.44
N VAL A 33 -7.98 6.02 -16.35
CA VAL A 33 -7.00 5.74 -15.29
C VAL A 33 -7.72 5.26 -14.04
N LEU A 34 -7.39 4.05 -13.59
CA LEU A 34 -7.95 3.42 -12.40
C LEU A 34 -6.89 3.36 -11.30
N CYS A 35 -7.14 3.98 -10.16
CA CYS A 35 -6.28 3.86 -8.98
C CYS A 35 -6.80 2.75 -8.08
N LEU A 36 -5.98 1.73 -7.81
CA LEU A 36 -6.21 0.77 -6.74
C LEU A 36 -5.41 1.21 -5.52
N MET A 37 -6.09 1.82 -4.56
CA MET A 37 -5.47 2.59 -3.49
C MET A 37 -5.62 1.89 -2.15
N SER A 38 -4.53 1.79 -1.39
CA SER A 38 -4.56 1.34 0.00
C SER A 38 -5.61 2.09 0.81
N GLY A 39 -6.39 1.36 1.60
CA GLY A 39 -7.38 1.89 2.54
C GLY A 39 -6.75 2.59 3.74
N ALA A 40 -7.22 2.30 4.94
CA ALA A 40 -6.76 2.96 6.17
C ALA A 40 -5.26 2.78 6.48
N LEU A 41 -4.65 1.70 6.01
CA LEU A 41 -3.26 1.33 6.29
C LEU A 41 -2.41 1.33 5.02
N THR A 42 -1.14 1.71 5.19
CA THR A 42 -0.09 1.61 4.17
C THR A 42 0.57 0.24 4.18
N GLN A 43 1.28 -0.11 3.10
CA GLN A 43 2.15 -1.28 2.94
C GLN A 43 3.20 -1.41 4.04
N ARG A 44 3.60 -0.28 4.63
CA ARG A 44 4.60 -0.24 5.68
C ARG A 44 3.99 -0.39 7.08
N GLY A 45 2.67 -0.59 7.22
CA GLY A 45 2.02 -0.81 8.51
C GLY A 45 1.80 0.44 9.33
N ALA A 46 1.75 1.60 8.68
CA ALA A 46 1.31 2.86 9.29
C ALA A 46 -0.10 3.19 8.80
N PHE A 47 -0.93 3.75 9.68
CA PHE A 47 -2.19 4.35 9.28
C PHE A 47 -1.92 5.57 8.37
N ALA A 48 -2.72 5.73 7.32
CA ALA A 48 -2.61 6.89 6.46
C ALA A 48 -2.95 8.16 7.25
N ARG A 49 -2.28 9.28 6.99
CA ARG A 49 -2.57 10.55 7.70
C ARG A 49 -3.99 11.04 7.42
N HIS A 50 -4.47 10.82 6.21
CA HIS A 50 -5.77 11.25 5.72
C HIS A 50 -6.65 10.05 5.41
N ASP A 51 -7.97 10.19 5.58
CA ASP A 51 -8.90 9.10 5.30
C ASP A 51 -8.88 8.71 3.81
N LYS A 52 -9.36 7.49 3.54
CA LYS A 52 -9.35 6.92 2.18
C LYS A 52 -10.21 7.70 1.19
N TRP A 53 -11.26 8.38 1.66
CA TRP A 53 -12.14 9.17 0.81
C TRP A 53 -11.51 10.50 0.39
N LEU A 54 -10.83 11.22 1.29
CA LEU A 54 -10.12 12.44 0.99
C LEU A 54 -8.97 12.17 0.00
N ARG A 55 -8.22 11.08 0.21
CA ARG A 55 -7.17 10.65 -0.73
C ARG A 55 -7.73 10.24 -2.09
N ALA A 56 -8.86 9.54 -2.12
CA ALA A 56 -9.54 9.17 -3.37
C ALA A 56 -10.00 10.42 -4.12
N ARG A 57 -10.61 11.39 -3.43
CA ARG A 57 -11.00 12.68 -4.01
C ARG A 57 -9.80 13.40 -4.61
N ALA A 58 -8.69 13.50 -3.89
CA ALA A 58 -7.47 14.14 -4.38
C ALA A 58 -6.95 13.48 -5.67
N ALA A 59 -6.98 12.13 -5.74
CA ALA A 59 -6.61 11.40 -6.95
C ALA A 59 -7.55 11.70 -8.13
N LEU A 60 -8.88 11.72 -7.87
CA LEU A 60 -9.88 12.04 -8.88
C LEU A 60 -9.72 13.46 -9.42
N GLU A 61 -9.50 14.46 -8.57
CA GLU A 61 -9.27 15.86 -8.98
C GLU A 61 -8.01 16.01 -9.85
N ASN A 62 -7.08 15.06 -9.76
CA ASN A 62 -5.75 15.14 -10.36
C ASN A 62 -5.45 14.04 -11.42
N GLY A 63 -6.48 13.45 -12.01
CA GLY A 63 -6.37 12.68 -13.26
C GLY A 63 -6.79 11.22 -13.18
N ALA A 64 -7.16 10.71 -12.00
CA ALA A 64 -7.83 9.42 -11.89
C ALA A 64 -9.30 9.52 -12.31
N ASP A 65 -9.83 8.45 -12.89
CA ASP A 65 -11.23 8.32 -13.29
C ASP A 65 -12.05 7.48 -12.31
N VAL A 66 -11.43 6.44 -11.75
CA VAL A 66 -12.02 5.55 -10.73
C VAL A 66 -10.96 5.27 -9.67
N VAL A 67 -11.36 5.31 -8.40
CA VAL A 67 -10.53 4.89 -7.27
C VAL A 67 -11.21 3.73 -6.57
N LEU A 68 -10.51 2.60 -6.51
CA LEU A 68 -10.91 1.41 -5.76
C LEU A 68 -10.03 1.26 -4.52
N GLU A 69 -10.56 0.64 -3.47
CA GLU A 69 -9.81 0.26 -2.28
C GLU A 69 -9.06 -1.05 -2.52
N LEU A 70 -7.78 -1.09 -2.16
CA LEU A 70 -7.03 -2.33 -1.96
C LEU A 70 -7.32 -2.83 -0.54
N PRO A 71 -7.89 -4.04 -0.37
CA PRO A 71 -8.25 -4.54 0.95
C PRO A 71 -7.07 -4.60 1.91
N ALA A 72 -7.29 -4.30 3.19
CA ALA A 72 -6.29 -4.14 4.23
C ALA A 72 -5.36 -5.36 4.36
N ARG A 73 -5.89 -6.57 4.14
CA ARG A 73 -5.12 -7.83 4.07
C ARG A 73 -3.96 -7.75 3.07
N PHE A 74 -4.16 -7.10 1.94
CA PHE A 74 -3.15 -6.93 0.88
C PHE A 74 -2.48 -5.57 0.94
N ALA A 75 -3.19 -4.53 1.37
CA ALA A 75 -2.63 -3.18 1.46
C ALA A 75 -1.53 -3.09 2.52
N CYS A 76 -1.70 -3.76 3.66
CA CYS A 76 -0.71 -3.80 4.74
C CYS A 76 0.04 -5.13 4.73
N SER A 77 0.86 -5.41 3.71
CA SER A 77 1.59 -6.67 3.60
C SER A 77 3.01 -6.49 3.04
N PRO A 78 3.88 -7.52 3.10
CA PRO A 78 5.12 -7.53 2.33
C PRO A 78 4.87 -7.31 0.83
N ALA A 79 5.91 -6.88 0.10
CA ALA A 79 5.79 -6.52 -1.31
C ALA A 79 5.20 -7.63 -2.21
N PRO A 80 5.55 -8.92 -2.05
CA PRO A 80 4.92 -10.00 -2.82
C PRO A 80 3.40 -10.07 -2.63
N ASP A 81 2.91 -10.08 -1.39
CA ASP A 81 1.48 -10.11 -1.08
C ASP A 81 0.76 -8.82 -1.55
N PHE A 82 1.42 -7.67 -1.44
CA PHE A 82 0.86 -6.37 -1.84
C PHE A 82 0.68 -6.30 -3.36
N ALA A 83 1.71 -6.71 -4.10
CA ALA A 83 1.69 -6.79 -5.56
C ALA A 83 0.72 -7.88 -6.04
N GLY A 84 0.80 -9.08 -5.45
CA GLY A 84 -0.04 -10.22 -5.78
C GLY A 84 -1.53 -9.92 -5.57
N GLY A 85 -1.90 -9.42 -4.39
CA GLY A 85 -3.29 -9.05 -4.10
C GLY A 85 -3.81 -7.92 -4.98
N GLY A 86 -2.99 -6.89 -5.21
CA GLY A 86 -3.36 -5.78 -6.08
C GLY A 86 -3.56 -6.20 -7.54
N VAL A 87 -2.61 -6.97 -8.10
CA VAL A 87 -2.70 -7.46 -9.47
C VAL A 87 -3.84 -8.47 -9.64
N ALA A 88 -4.05 -9.36 -8.65
CA ALA A 88 -5.18 -10.29 -8.66
C ALA A 88 -6.53 -9.55 -8.68
N LEU A 89 -6.67 -8.48 -7.90
CA LEU A 89 -7.88 -7.64 -7.93
C LEU A 89 -8.07 -7.03 -9.32
N LEU A 90 -7.03 -6.39 -9.87
CA LEU A 90 -7.09 -5.76 -11.20
C LEU A 90 -7.43 -6.76 -12.31
N ALA A 91 -6.86 -7.96 -12.27
CA ALA A 91 -7.17 -9.04 -13.19
C ALA A 91 -8.64 -9.49 -13.06
N ALA A 92 -9.14 -9.63 -11.83
CA ALA A 92 -10.53 -10.00 -11.55
C ALA A 92 -11.55 -8.94 -12.00
N LEU A 93 -11.15 -7.69 -12.28
CA LEU A 93 -12.03 -6.68 -12.88
C LEU A 93 -12.32 -6.94 -14.37
N GLY A 94 -11.45 -7.68 -15.08
CA GLY A 94 -11.64 -8.02 -16.50
C GLY A 94 -11.60 -6.86 -17.50
N VAL A 95 -11.15 -5.68 -17.07
CA VAL A 95 -11.10 -4.46 -17.91
C VAL A 95 -9.73 -3.80 -17.99
N VAL A 96 -8.82 -4.13 -17.08
CA VAL A 96 -7.50 -3.50 -16.98
C VAL A 96 -6.62 -4.02 -18.10
N THR A 97 -6.01 -3.11 -18.86
CA THR A 97 -5.13 -3.46 -19.99
C THR A 97 -3.68 -3.09 -19.74
N HIS A 98 -3.43 -2.13 -18.85
CA HIS A 98 -2.08 -1.70 -18.49
C HIS A 98 -1.95 -1.53 -16.98
N LEU A 99 -0.76 -1.79 -16.44
CA LEU A 99 -0.40 -1.46 -15.06
C LEU A 99 0.81 -0.54 -15.06
N SER A 100 0.65 0.67 -14.52
CA SER A 100 1.76 1.63 -14.39
C SER A 100 2.33 1.68 -12.98
N PHE A 101 3.66 1.77 -12.91
CA PHE A 101 4.43 1.87 -11.69
C PHE A 101 5.66 2.77 -11.90
N GLY A 102 6.16 3.34 -10.80
CA GLY A 102 7.34 4.22 -10.85
C GLY A 102 8.62 3.41 -11.02
N CYS A 103 9.26 3.47 -12.18
CA CYS A 103 10.55 2.84 -12.46
C CYS A 103 11.15 3.47 -13.72
N GLU A 104 12.47 3.46 -13.84
CA GLU A 104 13.12 3.90 -15.08
C GLU A 104 12.72 2.95 -16.24
N PRO A 105 12.21 3.46 -17.37
CA PRO A 105 11.80 2.60 -18.49
C PRO A 105 12.92 1.71 -19.02
N SER A 106 14.17 2.17 -18.95
CA SER A 106 15.37 1.41 -19.33
C SER A 106 15.61 0.18 -18.45
N ALA A 107 15.08 0.14 -17.23
CA ALA A 107 15.19 -1.00 -16.33
C ALA A 107 14.18 -2.12 -16.66
N LEU A 108 13.11 -1.83 -17.41
CA LEU A 108 12.03 -2.79 -17.65
C LEU A 108 12.53 -4.12 -18.27
N PRO A 109 13.39 -4.16 -19.30
CA PRO A 109 13.87 -5.41 -19.86
C PRO A 109 14.59 -6.29 -18.82
N LEU A 110 15.44 -5.70 -17.98
CA LEU A 110 16.16 -6.40 -16.92
C LEU A 110 15.21 -6.89 -15.81
N LEU A 111 14.23 -6.08 -15.41
CA LEU A 111 13.24 -6.48 -14.41
C LEU A 111 12.30 -7.57 -14.93
N SER A 112 11.94 -7.54 -16.21
CA SER A 112 11.17 -8.60 -16.86
C SER A 112 11.97 -9.91 -16.93
N ALA A 113 13.26 -9.84 -17.28
CA ALA A 113 14.15 -11.01 -17.26
C ALA A 113 14.28 -11.59 -15.85
N ALA A 114 14.47 -10.74 -14.83
CA ALA A 114 14.49 -11.16 -13.42
C ALA A 114 13.18 -11.83 -13.01
N ALA A 115 12.03 -11.25 -13.36
CA ALA A 115 10.72 -11.82 -13.04
C ALA A 115 10.54 -13.22 -13.65
N SER A 116 10.97 -13.41 -14.90
CA SER A 116 10.93 -14.72 -15.57
C SER A 116 11.86 -15.75 -14.93
N LEU A 117 13.11 -15.37 -14.64
CA LEU A 117 14.06 -16.21 -13.93
C LEU A 117 13.50 -16.68 -12.59
N PHE A 118 12.95 -15.74 -11.84
CA PHE A 118 12.36 -15.95 -10.52
C PHE A 118 11.09 -16.80 -10.53
N LYS A 119 10.28 -16.73 -11.58
CA LYS A 119 9.12 -17.61 -11.79
C LYS A 119 9.53 -19.03 -12.18
N SER A 120 10.57 -19.16 -12.99
CA SER A 120 11.04 -20.46 -13.49
C SER A 120 11.72 -21.30 -12.40
N GLU A 121 12.41 -20.64 -11.47
CA GLU A 121 13.16 -21.24 -10.36
C GLU A 121 13.98 -22.48 -10.79
N SER A 122 14.85 -22.30 -11.79
CA SER A 122 15.68 -23.39 -12.31
C SER A 122 16.56 -24.02 -11.23
N PRO A 123 17.02 -25.28 -11.40
CA PRO A 123 17.96 -25.92 -10.47
C PRO A 123 19.23 -25.09 -10.23
N ASP A 124 19.77 -24.45 -11.26
CA ASP A 124 20.96 -23.60 -11.16
C ASP A 124 20.69 -22.33 -10.34
N PHE A 125 19.53 -21.71 -10.55
CA PHE A 125 19.09 -20.56 -9.77
C PHE A 125 18.90 -20.93 -8.30
N SER A 126 18.21 -22.04 -8.04
CA SER A 126 18.02 -22.58 -6.70
C SER A 126 19.36 -22.84 -6.01
N ALA A 127 20.32 -23.46 -6.70
CA ALA A 127 21.65 -23.70 -6.15
C ALA A 127 22.41 -22.40 -5.83
N ALA A 128 22.36 -21.40 -6.70
CA ALA A 128 22.99 -20.09 -6.47
C ALA A 128 22.36 -19.34 -5.29
N LEU A 129 21.03 -19.37 -5.18
CA LEU A 129 20.29 -18.82 -4.07
C LEU A 129 20.67 -19.50 -2.74
N GLN A 130 20.69 -20.83 -2.71
CA GLN A 130 21.03 -21.59 -1.49
C GLN A 130 22.46 -21.34 -1.01
N ARG A 131 23.44 -21.21 -1.92
CA ARG A 131 24.82 -20.81 -1.55
C ARG A 131 24.83 -19.45 -0.84
N SER A 132 24.16 -18.46 -1.43
CA SER A 132 24.08 -17.11 -0.85
C SER A 132 23.35 -17.09 0.51
N LEU A 133 22.32 -17.92 0.67
CA LEU A 133 21.61 -18.07 1.95
C LEU A 133 22.48 -18.75 3.01
N ALA A 134 23.30 -19.74 2.63
CA ALA A 134 24.24 -20.40 3.53
C ALA A 134 25.31 -19.43 4.06
N ASP A 135 25.65 -18.39 3.28
CA ASP A 135 26.52 -17.28 3.71
C ASP A 135 25.84 -16.29 4.66
N GLY A 136 24.60 -16.56 5.09
CA GLY A 136 23.85 -15.74 6.03
C GLY A 136 23.24 -14.47 5.42
N LEU A 137 23.21 -14.35 4.09
CA LEU A 137 22.63 -13.20 3.42
C LEU A 137 21.09 -13.19 3.55
N PRO A 138 20.46 -12.03 3.75
CA PRO A 138 19.01 -11.92 3.71
C PRO A 138 18.46 -12.38 2.35
N TYR A 139 17.32 -13.08 2.36
CA TYR A 139 16.71 -13.65 1.15
C TYR A 139 16.63 -12.68 -0.05
N PRO A 140 16.20 -11.41 0.09
CA PRO A 140 16.18 -10.49 -1.05
C PRO A 140 17.56 -10.22 -1.66
N ARG A 141 18.62 -10.16 -0.84
CA ARG A 141 19.99 -9.97 -1.34
C ARG A 141 20.53 -11.25 -1.97
N ALA A 142 20.29 -12.40 -1.35
CA ALA A 142 20.66 -13.69 -1.89
C ALA A 142 20.02 -13.94 -3.28
N ARG A 143 18.73 -13.61 -3.41
CA ARG A 143 17.98 -13.68 -4.68
C ARG A 143 18.55 -12.75 -5.75
N ALA A 144 18.93 -11.53 -5.38
CA ALA A 144 19.52 -10.56 -6.30
C ALA A 144 20.90 -10.99 -6.81
N LEU A 145 21.77 -11.51 -5.93
CA LEU A 145 23.09 -12.01 -6.32
C LEU A 145 23.01 -13.25 -7.22
N ALA A 146 22.04 -14.15 -6.96
CA ALA A 146 21.80 -15.28 -7.85
C ALA A 146 21.38 -14.85 -9.26
N ALA A 147 20.56 -13.78 -9.37
CA ALA A 147 20.19 -13.20 -10.67
C ALA A 147 21.38 -12.56 -11.38
N GLU A 148 22.22 -11.85 -10.65
CA GLU A 148 23.46 -11.25 -11.17
C GLU A 148 24.42 -12.30 -11.72
N GLN A 149 24.62 -13.39 -10.97
CA GLN A 149 25.49 -14.49 -11.37
C GLN A 149 25.03 -15.19 -12.66
N LEU A 150 23.72 -15.42 -12.81
CA LEU A 150 23.19 -16.29 -13.88
C LEU A 150 22.67 -15.54 -15.11
N ALA A 151 22.32 -14.26 -14.97
CA ALA A 151 21.68 -13.49 -16.02
C ALA A 151 22.25 -12.07 -16.16
N GLU A 152 23.36 -11.76 -15.48
CA GLU A 152 24.03 -10.44 -15.51
C GLU A 152 23.09 -9.28 -15.11
N ILE A 153 22.06 -9.58 -14.32
CA ILE A 153 21.10 -8.59 -13.83
C ILE A 153 21.69 -7.92 -12.58
N PRO A 154 21.98 -6.61 -12.59
CA PRO A 154 22.68 -5.97 -11.48
C PRO A 154 21.92 -6.11 -10.16
N ALA A 155 22.56 -6.67 -9.14
CA ALA A 155 21.92 -6.91 -7.85
C ALA A 155 21.46 -5.60 -7.19
N ASP A 156 22.19 -4.51 -7.45
CA ASP A 156 21.90 -3.18 -6.91
C ASP A 156 20.68 -2.53 -7.58
N LEU A 157 20.37 -2.88 -8.83
CA LEU A 157 19.11 -2.48 -9.48
C LEU A 157 17.93 -3.10 -8.73
N LEU A 158 17.99 -4.41 -8.46
CA LEU A 158 16.92 -5.14 -7.78
C LEU A 158 16.74 -4.71 -6.31
N ALA A 159 17.78 -4.16 -5.70
CA ALA A 159 17.74 -3.64 -4.33
C ALA A 159 17.05 -2.26 -4.21
N GLN A 160 16.86 -1.53 -5.32
CA GLN A 160 16.20 -0.22 -5.27
C GLN A 160 14.72 -0.37 -4.88
N PRO A 161 14.18 0.46 -3.96
CA PRO A 161 12.82 0.25 -3.43
C PRO A 161 11.72 0.17 -4.50
N ASN A 162 11.78 1.02 -5.53
CA ASN A 162 10.77 1.01 -6.59
C ASN A 162 10.98 -0.11 -7.61
N ALA A 163 12.23 -0.49 -7.88
CA ALA A 163 12.56 -1.62 -8.75
C ALA A 163 12.14 -2.95 -8.11
N ALA A 164 12.36 -3.10 -6.79
CA ALA A 164 11.89 -4.25 -6.02
C ALA A 164 10.37 -4.39 -6.12
N LEU A 165 9.62 -3.30 -5.94
CA LEU A 165 8.16 -3.35 -6.07
C LEU A 165 7.70 -3.60 -7.52
N ALA A 166 8.35 -2.97 -8.50
CA ALA A 166 8.09 -3.21 -9.92
C ALA A 166 8.29 -4.68 -10.30
N LEU A 167 9.36 -5.30 -9.80
CA LEU A 167 9.63 -6.71 -9.98
C LEU A 167 8.54 -7.60 -9.39
N GLU A 168 8.00 -7.28 -8.20
CA GLU A 168 6.86 -8.03 -7.65
C GLU A 168 5.60 -7.88 -8.50
N TYR A 169 5.34 -6.70 -9.08
CA TYR A 169 4.25 -6.53 -10.05
C TYR A 169 4.48 -7.39 -11.29
N LEU A 170 5.67 -7.37 -11.90
CA LEU A 170 5.99 -8.18 -13.09
C LEU A 170 5.88 -9.69 -12.81
N GLN A 171 6.20 -10.13 -11.60
CA GLN A 171 5.95 -11.50 -11.18
C GLN A 171 4.45 -11.80 -11.03
N ALA A 172 3.64 -10.88 -10.52
CA ALA A 172 2.20 -11.11 -10.37
C ALA A 172 1.40 -10.92 -11.67
N LEU A 173 1.92 -10.15 -12.63
CA LEU A 173 1.21 -9.71 -13.83
C LEU A 173 0.82 -10.88 -14.75
N PRO A 174 -0.46 -10.97 -15.18
CA PRO A 174 -0.84 -11.82 -16.29
C PRO A 174 -0.36 -11.22 -17.63
N GLU A 175 -0.16 -12.06 -18.64
CA GLU A 175 0.31 -11.64 -19.97
C GLU A 175 -0.63 -10.64 -20.67
N THR A 176 -1.91 -10.61 -20.27
CA THR A 176 -2.93 -9.72 -20.82
C THR A 176 -2.82 -8.27 -20.33
N ILE A 177 -2.01 -7.99 -19.30
CA ILE A 177 -1.82 -6.63 -18.75
C ILE A 177 -0.40 -6.17 -19.06
N VAL A 178 -0.29 -5.10 -19.84
CA VAL A 178 0.99 -4.54 -20.28
C VAL A 178 1.60 -3.66 -19.17
N PRO A 179 2.85 -3.90 -18.74
CA PRO A 179 3.53 -3.03 -17.78
C PRO A 179 3.90 -1.68 -18.40
N VAL A 180 3.70 -0.59 -17.65
CA VAL A 180 3.98 0.79 -18.10
C VAL A 180 4.86 1.51 -17.06
N PRO A 181 6.19 1.37 -17.14
CA PRO A 181 7.10 2.06 -16.24
C PRO A 181 7.08 3.58 -16.49
N VAL A 182 7.06 4.36 -15.43
CA VAL A 182 7.18 5.82 -15.50
C VAL A 182 8.35 6.27 -14.64
N ALA A 183 9.32 6.93 -15.27
CA ALA A 183 10.47 7.52 -14.58
C ALA A 183 10.00 8.56 -13.57
N ARG A 184 10.61 8.57 -12.37
CA ARG A 184 10.25 9.56 -11.35
C ARG A 184 10.87 10.91 -11.70
N ARG A 185 10.08 11.97 -11.63
CA ARG A 185 10.59 13.35 -11.60
C ARG A 185 10.53 13.87 -10.17
N GLY A 186 11.65 14.34 -9.64
CA GLY A 186 11.71 14.93 -8.29
C GLY A 186 12.83 14.39 -7.42
N SER A 187 12.93 14.92 -6.21
CA SER A 187 13.98 14.59 -5.26
C SER A 187 13.86 13.15 -4.77
N GLY A 188 15.00 12.49 -4.55
CA GLY A 188 15.05 11.06 -4.20
C GLY A 188 14.28 10.71 -2.92
N TYR A 189 14.07 9.42 -2.67
CA TYR A 189 13.34 8.89 -1.48
C TYR A 189 13.89 9.41 -0.13
N HIS A 190 15.08 10.02 -0.12
CA HIS A 190 15.81 10.52 1.05
C HIS A 190 16.06 12.04 1.07
N ASP A 191 15.55 12.82 0.12
CA ASP A 191 15.79 14.26 0.12
C ASP A 191 14.79 14.98 1.05
N ALA A 192 15.31 15.56 2.12
CA ALA A 192 14.53 16.23 3.17
C ALA A 192 14.16 17.68 2.80
N SER A 193 14.64 18.19 1.65
CA SER A 193 14.34 19.54 1.18
C SER A 193 12.94 19.61 0.54
N LEU A 194 12.17 20.63 0.94
CA LEU A 194 10.86 20.89 0.35
C LEU A 194 11.04 21.56 -1.02
N SER A 195 10.61 20.88 -2.06
CA SER A 195 10.51 21.38 -3.43
C SER A 195 9.12 21.06 -3.97
N ALA A 196 8.76 21.64 -5.11
CA ALA A 196 7.49 21.32 -5.77
C ALA A 196 7.31 19.81 -6.09
N LEU A 197 8.39 19.02 -6.07
CA LEU A 197 8.36 17.56 -6.30
C LEU A 197 8.83 16.76 -5.08
N SER A 198 8.57 17.25 -3.87
CA SER A 198 8.89 16.53 -2.63
C SER A 198 8.21 15.16 -2.53
N SER A 199 8.90 14.23 -1.89
CA SER A 199 8.35 12.91 -1.55
C SER A 199 7.21 13.01 -0.53
N ALA A 200 6.29 12.04 -0.54
CA ALA A 200 5.24 11.94 0.49
C ALA A 200 5.79 11.97 1.93
N THR A 201 6.98 11.40 2.17
CA THR A 201 7.65 11.43 3.48
C THR A 201 8.06 12.85 3.87
N ALA A 202 8.62 13.64 2.94
CA ALA A 202 8.99 15.02 3.20
C ALA A 202 7.75 15.90 3.50
N VAL A 203 6.65 15.68 2.77
CA VAL A 203 5.37 16.36 3.03
C VAL A 203 4.84 16.03 4.43
N ARG A 204 4.79 14.75 4.81
CA ARG A 204 4.36 14.34 6.16
C ARG A 204 5.27 14.92 7.26
N ALA A 205 6.58 14.93 7.04
CA ALA A 205 7.53 15.51 7.99
C ALA A 205 7.35 17.03 8.15
N ALA A 206 6.98 17.74 7.09
CA ALA A 206 6.65 19.16 7.17
C ALA A 206 5.36 19.40 7.95
N LEU A 207 4.31 18.59 7.70
CA LEU A 207 3.05 18.65 8.45
C LEU A 207 3.27 18.39 9.95
N ALA A 208 4.06 17.36 10.30
CA ALA A 208 4.38 17.03 11.68
C ALA A 208 5.14 18.14 12.43
N ARG A 209 5.87 19.01 11.71
CA ARG A 209 6.55 20.18 12.28
C ARG A 209 5.69 21.45 12.30
N GLY A 210 4.40 21.36 12.00
CA GLY A 210 3.48 22.50 11.91
C GLY A 210 3.66 23.35 10.63
N GLY A 211 4.44 22.87 9.66
CA GLY A 211 4.74 23.57 8.40
C GLY A 211 3.65 23.40 7.34
N LEU A 212 2.38 23.69 7.67
CA LEU A 212 1.23 23.43 6.80
C LEU A 212 1.39 24.10 5.42
N THR A 213 1.67 25.40 5.37
CA THR A 213 1.85 26.14 4.10
C THR A 213 2.91 25.50 3.20
N ALA A 214 4.04 25.10 3.77
CA ALA A 214 5.15 24.51 3.02
C ALA A 214 4.82 23.09 2.54
N ALA A 215 4.10 22.30 3.34
CA ALA A 215 3.62 20.98 2.94
C ALA A 215 2.60 21.07 1.79
N LEU A 216 1.66 22.00 1.87
CA LEU A 216 0.61 22.21 0.87
C LEU A 216 1.15 22.69 -0.48
N ALA A 217 2.33 23.32 -0.53
CA ALA A 217 2.97 23.71 -1.78
C ALA A 217 3.30 22.52 -2.70
N ALA A 218 3.42 21.31 -2.13
CA ALA A 218 3.62 20.07 -2.88
C ALA A 218 2.32 19.32 -3.23
N VAL A 219 1.15 19.82 -2.79
CA VAL A 219 -0.16 19.18 -2.95
C VAL A 219 -0.97 19.94 -4.00
N PRO A 220 -1.39 19.31 -5.10
CA PRO A 220 -2.31 19.95 -6.03
C PRO A 220 -3.73 19.96 -5.45
N SER A 221 -4.46 21.06 -5.66
CA SER A 221 -5.80 21.30 -5.07
C SER A 221 -5.81 21.11 -3.54
N PRO A 222 -5.02 21.89 -2.79
CA PRO A 222 -4.75 21.66 -1.37
C PRO A 222 -5.94 21.95 -0.44
N GLU A 223 -7.05 22.50 -0.92
CA GLU A 223 -8.13 23.06 -0.10
C GLU A 223 -8.76 22.03 0.83
N ALA A 224 -9.07 20.83 0.31
CA ALA A 224 -9.68 19.77 1.11
C ALA A 224 -8.69 19.20 2.14
N LEU A 225 -7.41 19.13 1.80
CA LEU A 225 -6.36 18.69 2.73
C LEU A 225 -6.13 19.73 3.82
N ARG A 226 -6.07 21.01 3.46
CA ARG A 226 -5.98 22.14 4.41
C ARG A 226 -7.11 22.08 5.44
N ALA A 227 -8.35 21.94 4.99
CA ALA A 227 -9.50 21.87 5.88
C ALA A 227 -9.44 20.67 6.85
N ALA A 228 -8.93 19.51 6.39
CA ALA A 228 -8.74 18.35 7.25
C ALA A 228 -7.67 18.60 8.32
N GLU A 229 -6.54 19.19 7.95
CA GLU A 229 -5.47 19.57 8.87
C GLU A 229 -5.95 20.61 9.91
N GLU A 230 -6.63 21.67 9.47
CA GLU A 230 -7.12 22.75 10.34
C GLU A 230 -8.22 22.29 11.31
N SER A 231 -9.08 21.35 10.89
CA SER A 231 -10.14 20.78 11.74
C SER A 231 -9.67 19.65 12.65
N GLY A 232 -8.40 19.21 12.51
CA GLY A 232 -7.85 18.04 13.20
C GLY A 232 -8.45 16.71 12.73
N PHE A 233 -9.02 16.66 11.53
CA PHE A 233 -9.51 15.44 10.88
C PHE A 233 -8.37 14.67 10.20
N VAL A 234 -7.32 14.38 10.97
CA VAL A 234 -6.12 13.66 10.54
C VAL A 234 -5.76 12.61 11.57
N HIS A 235 -5.12 11.53 11.12
CA HIS A 235 -4.59 10.48 12.00
C HIS A 235 -3.09 10.72 12.24
N GLU A 236 -2.72 10.94 13.50
CA GLU A 236 -1.31 11.11 13.87
C GLU A 236 -0.61 9.76 14.00
N GLU A 237 0.69 9.72 13.66
CA GLU A 237 1.46 8.47 13.58
C GLU A 237 1.49 7.67 14.89
N GLU A 238 1.42 8.36 16.03
CA GLU A 238 1.45 7.79 17.39
C GLU A 238 0.05 7.67 18.03
N ALA A 239 -1.03 7.98 17.30
CA ALA A 239 -2.36 8.14 17.89
C ALA A 239 -2.91 6.86 18.56
N LEU A 240 -2.51 5.68 18.07
CA LEU A 240 -2.96 4.38 18.59
C LEU A 240 -1.92 3.69 19.49
N THR A 241 -0.87 4.38 19.93
CA THR A 241 0.18 3.80 20.77
C THR A 241 -0.38 3.15 22.04
N GLN A 242 -1.31 3.81 22.74
CA GLN A 242 -1.90 3.25 23.97
C GLN A 242 -2.74 2.00 23.67
N ALA A 243 -3.49 1.98 22.57
CA ALA A 243 -4.25 0.80 22.16
C ALA A 243 -3.32 -0.37 21.78
N LEU A 244 -2.20 -0.08 21.11
CA LEU A 244 -1.19 -1.08 20.78
C LEU A 244 -0.53 -1.65 22.05
N LEU A 245 -0.10 -0.80 22.98
CA LEU A 245 0.51 -1.23 24.23
C LEU A 245 -0.47 -2.04 25.08
N TYR A 246 -1.74 -1.61 25.16
CA TYR A 246 -2.81 -2.38 25.78
C TYR A 246 -2.89 -3.77 25.17
N ARG A 247 -3.03 -3.89 23.84
CA ARG A 247 -3.13 -5.18 23.15
C ARG A 247 -1.92 -6.06 23.43
N LEU A 248 -0.69 -5.52 23.37
CA LEU A 248 0.53 -6.28 23.63
C LEU A 248 0.68 -6.74 25.08
N ARG A 249 0.09 -6.01 26.04
CA ARG A 249 0.14 -6.36 27.47
C ARG A 249 -0.96 -7.32 27.91
N THR A 250 -2.09 -7.36 27.20
CA THR A 250 -3.25 -8.18 27.57
C THR A 250 -3.44 -9.41 26.70
N ALA A 251 -2.88 -9.45 25.50
CA ALA A 251 -2.93 -10.62 24.63
C ALA A 251 -2.23 -11.82 25.28
N SER A 252 -2.75 -13.02 25.03
CA SER A 252 -2.02 -14.24 25.37
C SER A 252 -0.82 -14.43 24.43
N LEU A 253 0.18 -15.20 24.87
CA LEU A 253 1.33 -15.54 24.04
C LEU A 253 0.89 -16.25 22.74
N SER A 254 -0.08 -17.15 22.82
CA SER A 254 -0.58 -17.89 21.65
C SER A 254 -1.31 -16.99 20.65
N GLU A 255 -2.05 -15.99 21.13
CA GLU A 255 -2.69 -14.99 20.26
C GLU A 255 -1.66 -14.17 19.48
N LEU A 256 -0.63 -13.66 20.16
CA LEU A 256 0.42 -12.88 19.48
C LEU A 256 1.25 -13.75 18.54
N ALA A 257 1.62 -14.96 18.97
CA ALA A 257 2.35 -15.90 18.14
C ALA A 257 1.58 -16.30 16.87
N ALA A 258 0.25 -16.26 16.89
CA ALA A 258 -0.60 -16.58 15.72
C ALA A 258 -0.66 -15.47 14.67
N LEU A 259 -0.18 -14.25 14.96
CA LEU A 259 -0.21 -13.12 14.04
C LEU A 259 0.61 -13.40 12.77
N TYR A 260 0.15 -12.87 11.64
CA TYR A 260 0.80 -13.07 10.34
C TYR A 260 2.23 -12.51 10.34
N GLY A 261 3.23 -13.37 10.14
CA GLY A 261 4.65 -13.01 10.16
C GLY A 261 5.27 -12.78 11.54
N MET A 262 4.55 -13.11 12.63
CA MET A 262 5.10 -13.20 13.98
C MET A 262 5.76 -14.57 14.14
N ASP A 263 7.04 -14.65 13.80
CA ASP A 263 7.78 -15.91 13.75
C ASP A 263 8.86 -15.95 14.83
N GLU A 264 9.18 -17.15 15.31
CA GLU A 264 10.41 -17.47 16.06
C GLU A 264 10.58 -16.68 17.37
N GLY A 265 9.53 -16.61 18.19
CA GLY A 265 9.59 -16.00 19.52
C GLY A 265 9.63 -14.48 19.50
N LEU A 266 9.43 -13.85 18.34
CA LEU A 266 9.40 -12.39 18.19
C LEU A 266 8.30 -11.75 19.07
N GLU A 267 7.20 -12.46 19.33
CA GLU A 267 6.15 -12.06 20.25
C GLU A 267 6.68 -11.77 21.67
N ASN A 268 7.66 -12.53 22.15
CA ASN A 268 8.27 -12.31 23.48
C ASN A 268 9.01 -10.97 23.52
N ARG A 269 9.66 -10.57 22.43
CA ARG A 269 10.32 -9.27 22.33
C ARG A 269 9.32 -8.13 22.34
N PHE A 270 8.21 -8.27 21.62
CA PHE A 270 7.12 -7.29 21.63
C PHE A 270 6.50 -7.14 23.02
N ILE A 271 6.22 -8.26 23.71
CA ILE A 271 5.69 -8.25 25.08
C ILE A 271 6.67 -7.54 26.02
N ALA A 272 7.96 -7.91 25.99
CA ALA A 272 8.98 -7.30 26.84
C ALA A 272 9.15 -5.79 26.58
N ALA A 273 9.22 -5.40 25.31
CA ALA A 273 9.32 -3.99 24.92
C ALA A 273 8.08 -3.20 25.37
N ALA A 274 6.88 -3.79 25.24
CA ALA A 274 5.64 -3.15 25.65
C ALA A 274 5.57 -2.86 27.15
N GLN A 275 6.34 -3.53 28.01
CA GLN A 275 6.38 -3.23 29.45
C GLN A 275 7.10 -1.92 29.77
N THR A 276 8.03 -1.48 28.93
CA THR A 276 8.94 -0.36 29.22
C THR A 276 8.79 0.81 28.26
N CYS A 277 8.39 0.56 27.02
CA CYS A 277 8.23 1.59 26.00
C CYS A 277 6.92 2.38 26.19
N SER A 278 6.99 3.68 25.89
CA SER A 278 5.85 4.61 25.99
C SER A 278 5.31 5.07 24.64
N THR A 279 6.06 4.86 23.55
CA THR A 279 5.68 5.24 22.18
C THR A 279 5.86 4.06 21.22
N ARG A 280 5.10 4.04 20.12
CA ARG A 280 5.23 3.05 19.07
C ARG A 280 6.63 3.12 18.45
N GLU A 281 7.16 4.33 18.24
CA GLU A 281 8.52 4.51 17.73
C GLU A 281 9.58 3.87 18.64
N THR A 282 9.55 4.15 19.95
CA THR A 282 10.48 3.52 20.92
C THR A 282 10.32 2.00 20.98
N LEU A 283 9.09 1.49 20.85
CA LEU A 283 8.82 0.06 20.80
C LEU A 283 9.45 -0.59 19.57
N LEU A 284 9.32 0.03 18.39
CA LEU A 284 9.94 -0.45 17.16
C LEU A 284 11.46 -0.48 17.25
N ASP A 285 12.06 0.55 17.87
CA ASP A 285 13.51 0.63 18.08
C ASP A 285 14.01 -0.47 19.02
N CYS A 286 13.30 -0.73 20.13
CA CYS A 286 13.63 -1.80 21.08
C CYS A 286 13.52 -3.20 20.46
N VAL A 287 12.51 -3.42 19.61
CA VAL A 287 12.30 -4.73 18.95
C VAL A 287 13.26 -4.94 17.77
N LYS A 288 13.81 -3.86 17.18
CA LYS A 288 14.66 -3.92 15.99
C LYS A 288 15.89 -4.80 16.18
N THR A 289 16.14 -5.67 15.20
CA THR A 289 17.37 -6.47 15.09
C THR A 289 17.91 -6.42 13.67
N ARG A 290 19.11 -6.94 13.41
CA ARG A 290 19.64 -7.12 12.05
C ARG A 290 18.72 -7.98 11.17
N ARG A 291 18.02 -8.95 11.77
CA ARG A 291 17.16 -9.91 11.07
C ARG A 291 15.83 -9.31 10.60
N TYR A 292 15.22 -8.43 11.39
CA TYR A 292 13.91 -7.87 11.07
C TYR A 292 14.02 -6.41 10.60
N THR A 293 13.36 -6.09 9.49
CA THR A 293 13.29 -4.72 8.98
C THR A 293 12.27 -3.89 9.76
N ARG A 294 12.46 -2.56 9.82
CA ARG A 294 11.50 -1.66 10.49
C ARG A 294 10.09 -1.79 9.92
N ALA A 295 9.97 -1.91 8.59
CA ALA A 295 8.69 -2.09 7.91
C ALA A 295 7.97 -3.40 8.31
N ARG A 296 8.71 -4.50 8.54
CA ARG A 296 8.12 -5.75 9.03
C ARG A 296 7.58 -5.57 10.45
N LEU A 297 8.37 -4.98 11.35
CA LEU A 297 7.93 -4.74 12.74
C LEU A 297 6.74 -3.77 12.82
N SER A 298 6.75 -2.75 11.97
CA SER A 298 5.66 -1.79 11.81
C SER A 298 4.36 -2.47 11.36
N ARG A 299 4.42 -3.38 10.36
CA ARG A 299 3.27 -4.22 9.99
C ARG A 299 2.77 -5.11 11.12
N LEU A 300 3.67 -5.72 11.91
CA LEU A 300 3.27 -6.55 13.05
C LEU A 300 2.50 -5.75 14.11
N CYS A 301 2.83 -4.47 14.32
CA CYS A 301 2.03 -3.59 15.17
C CYS A 301 0.60 -3.41 14.61
N ALA A 302 0.46 -3.19 13.31
CA ALA A 302 -0.85 -3.10 12.67
C ALA A 302 -1.62 -4.43 12.76
N TYR A 303 -0.95 -5.57 12.58
CA TYR A 303 -1.57 -6.88 12.71
C TYR A 303 -2.01 -7.18 14.13
N ALA A 304 -1.27 -6.74 15.15
CA ALA A 304 -1.69 -6.87 16.54
C ALA A 304 -2.98 -6.09 16.80
N LEU A 305 -3.07 -4.85 16.29
CA LEU A 305 -4.27 -4.02 16.41
C LEU A 305 -5.48 -4.60 15.65
N LEU A 306 -5.25 -5.18 14.47
CA LEU A 306 -6.30 -5.77 13.63
C LEU A 306 -6.63 -7.23 13.97
N ASN A 307 -5.83 -7.86 14.84
CA ASN A 307 -5.83 -9.31 15.05
C ASN A 307 -5.68 -10.13 13.75
N LEU A 308 -4.81 -9.69 12.83
CA LEU A 308 -4.57 -10.37 11.56
C LEU A 308 -3.68 -11.61 11.76
N THR A 309 -4.30 -12.80 11.75
CA THR A 309 -3.61 -14.08 11.99
C THR A 309 -3.05 -14.72 10.71
N ARG A 310 -2.09 -15.64 10.88
CA ARG A 310 -1.59 -16.49 9.78
C ARG A 310 -2.70 -17.28 9.11
N ASP A 311 -3.61 -17.87 9.90
CA ASP A 311 -4.74 -18.65 9.39
C ASP A 311 -5.67 -17.81 8.52
N PHE A 312 -6.05 -16.61 9.00
CA PHE A 312 -6.83 -15.66 8.21
C PHE A 312 -6.13 -15.33 6.88
N ALA A 313 -4.82 -15.04 6.95
CA ALA A 313 -4.03 -14.68 5.78
C ALA A 313 -3.85 -15.83 4.78
N GLN A 314 -3.85 -17.08 5.25
CA GLN A 314 -3.75 -18.30 4.45
C GLN A 314 -5.09 -18.70 3.82
N THR A 315 -6.20 -18.42 4.50
CA THR A 315 -7.56 -18.65 3.99
C THR A 315 -7.95 -17.61 2.94
N HIS A 316 -7.55 -16.34 3.13
CA HIS A 316 -7.89 -15.23 2.24
C HIS A 316 -6.67 -14.77 1.43
N ARG A 317 -6.25 -15.61 0.47
CA ARG A 317 -5.07 -15.35 -0.39
C ARG A 317 -5.36 -14.47 -1.60
N ALA A 318 -6.62 -14.30 -1.96
CA ALA A 318 -7.05 -13.51 -3.11
C ALA A 318 -8.21 -12.57 -2.71
N PRO A 319 -8.33 -11.40 -3.36
CA PRO A 319 -9.47 -10.52 -3.16
C PRO A 319 -10.75 -11.16 -3.71
N ASP A 320 -11.85 -10.99 -2.98
CA ASP A 320 -13.18 -11.53 -3.32
C ASP A 320 -14.23 -10.43 -3.55
N TYR A 321 -13.83 -9.15 -3.51
CA TYR A 321 -14.64 -8.01 -3.91
C TYR A 321 -13.76 -6.84 -4.39
N ALA A 322 -14.39 -5.88 -5.07
CA ALA A 322 -13.79 -4.61 -5.43
C ALA A 322 -14.63 -3.45 -4.84
N ARG A 323 -14.03 -2.62 -3.99
CA ARG A 323 -14.74 -1.51 -3.32
C ARG A 323 -14.45 -0.17 -3.98
N VAL A 324 -15.49 0.54 -4.43
CA VAL A 324 -15.37 1.88 -5.00
C VAL A 324 -15.27 2.93 -3.88
N LEU A 325 -14.21 3.74 -3.92
CA LEU A 325 -14.01 4.91 -3.04
C LEU A 325 -14.42 6.22 -3.73
N GLY A 326 -14.37 6.25 -5.07
CA GLY A 326 -14.87 7.38 -5.84
C GLY A 326 -14.66 7.21 -7.34
N PHE A 327 -15.32 8.04 -8.13
CA PHE A 327 -15.23 8.05 -9.59
C PHE A 327 -15.66 9.40 -10.19
N ARG A 328 -15.20 9.70 -11.40
CA ARG A 328 -15.72 10.80 -12.23
C ARG A 328 -17.00 10.36 -12.94
N LYS A 329 -17.99 11.25 -13.09
CA LYS A 329 -19.22 10.94 -13.84
C LYS A 329 -18.95 10.47 -15.27
N SER A 330 -17.92 11.03 -15.92
CA SER A 330 -17.44 10.60 -17.24
C SER A 330 -16.96 9.14 -17.28
N ALA A 331 -16.60 8.55 -16.13
CA ALA A 331 -16.15 7.17 -15.99
C ALA A 331 -17.29 6.17 -15.71
N ALA A 332 -18.55 6.60 -15.72
CA ALA A 332 -19.69 5.71 -15.58
C ALA A 332 -19.71 4.53 -16.59
N PRO A 333 -19.29 4.70 -17.87
CA PRO A 333 -19.16 3.58 -18.80
C PRO A 333 -18.17 2.52 -18.33
N LEU A 334 -17.02 2.92 -17.74
CA LEU A 334 -16.04 1.99 -17.19
C LEU A 334 -16.64 1.18 -16.04
N LEU A 335 -17.32 1.80 -15.09
CA LEU A 335 -17.97 1.09 -13.97
C LEU A 335 -19.03 0.09 -14.46
N LYS A 336 -19.79 0.44 -15.51
CA LYS A 336 -20.73 -0.47 -16.14
C LYS A 336 -20.01 -1.69 -16.74
N THR A 337 -18.90 -1.48 -17.45
CA THR A 337 -18.10 -2.57 -18.02
C THR A 337 -17.47 -3.45 -16.94
N ILE A 338 -16.97 -2.87 -15.83
CA ILE A 338 -16.47 -3.64 -14.68
C ILE A 338 -17.57 -4.55 -14.13
N LYS A 339 -18.78 -4.03 -13.88
CA LYS A 339 -19.90 -4.85 -13.39
C LYS A 339 -20.28 -6.00 -14.33
N GLN A 340 -20.06 -5.84 -15.64
CA GLN A 340 -20.39 -6.86 -16.64
C GLN A 340 -19.31 -7.94 -16.78
N ARG A 341 -18.04 -7.60 -16.54
CA ARG A 341 -16.88 -8.48 -16.81
C ARG A 341 -16.22 -9.03 -15.56
N SER A 342 -16.38 -8.37 -14.42
CA SER A 342 -15.66 -8.75 -13.22
C SER A 342 -16.11 -10.11 -12.69
N SER A 343 -15.17 -10.93 -12.27
CA SER A 343 -15.42 -12.20 -11.59
C SER A 343 -15.69 -12.04 -10.09
N ILE A 344 -15.57 -10.81 -9.56
CA ILE A 344 -15.84 -10.45 -8.17
C ILE A 344 -16.85 -9.30 -8.08
N PRO A 345 -17.66 -9.21 -7.01
CA PRO A 345 -18.64 -8.14 -6.84
C PRO A 345 -17.99 -6.75 -6.75
N LEU A 346 -18.53 -5.80 -7.51
CA LEU A 346 -18.19 -4.38 -7.41
C LEU A 346 -19.12 -3.67 -6.40
N ILE A 347 -18.58 -3.33 -5.24
CA ILE A 347 -19.27 -2.65 -4.15
C ILE A 347 -19.18 -1.14 -4.33
N THR A 348 -20.33 -0.48 -4.45
CA THR A 348 -20.44 0.99 -4.46
C THR A 348 -21.02 1.52 -3.16
N LYS A 349 -22.10 0.90 -2.69
CA LYS A 349 -22.71 1.18 -1.38
C LYS A 349 -22.38 0.07 -0.40
N ALA A 350 -21.59 0.38 0.62
CA ALA A 350 -21.17 -0.56 1.67
C ALA A 350 -22.34 -1.29 2.33
N ALA A 351 -23.42 -0.55 2.58
CA ALA A 351 -24.60 -1.06 3.26
C ALA A 351 -25.31 -2.20 2.50
N ASN A 352 -25.00 -2.38 1.21
CA ASN A 352 -25.56 -3.43 0.37
C ASN A 352 -24.66 -4.67 0.27
N PHE A 353 -23.49 -4.67 0.92
CA PHE A 353 -22.58 -5.80 0.92
C PHE A 353 -22.66 -6.58 2.23
N ASP A 354 -22.33 -7.86 2.16
CA ASP A 354 -22.34 -8.75 3.32
C ASP A 354 -21.27 -8.32 4.34
N ARG A 355 -21.72 -7.90 5.53
CA ARG A 355 -20.85 -7.49 6.62
C ARG A 355 -20.10 -8.65 7.26
N SER A 356 -20.55 -9.89 7.04
CA SER A 356 -19.90 -11.10 7.52
C SER A 356 -18.75 -11.55 6.63
N ASN A 357 -18.60 -10.97 5.42
CA ASN A 357 -17.44 -11.22 4.57
C ASN A 357 -16.15 -10.85 5.34
N PRO A 358 -15.22 -11.81 5.57
CA PRO A 358 -14.09 -11.57 6.47
C PRO A 358 -13.12 -10.50 5.99
N LEU A 359 -12.87 -10.41 4.67
CA LEU A 359 -12.01 -9.37 4.09
C LEU A 359 -12.64 -7.99 4.24
N PHE A 360 -13.96 -7.86 4.05
CA PHE A 360 -14.66 -6.60 4.22
C PHE A 360 -14.76 -6.17 5.68
N ALA A 361 -15.01 -7.12 6.60
CA ALA A 361 -15.00 -6.85 8.03
C ALA A 361 -13.65 -6.32 8.51
N LEU A 362 -12.54 -6.86 7.99
CA LEU A 362 -11.19 -6.38 8.29
C LEU A 362 -10.96 -4.94 7.80
N ASP A 363 -11.47 -4.59 6.61
CA ASP A 363 -11.37 -3.22 6.07
C ASP A 363 -12.16 -2.22 6.91
N VAL A 364 -13.37 -2.58 7.31
CA VAL A 364 -14.20 -1.78 8.21
C VAL A 364 -13.50 -1.57 9.56
N LEU A 365 -12.96 -2.65 10.15
CA LEU A 365 -12.20 -2.56 11.40
C LEU A 365 -10.99 -1.63 11.25
N ALA A 366 -10.23 -1.75 10.16
CA ALA A 366 -9.09 -0.88 9.91
C ALA A 366 -9.49 0.60 9.82
N GLN A 367 -10.63 0.91 9.20
CA GLN A 367 -11.15 2.27 9.11
C GLN A 367 -11.70 2.79 10.46
N ASP A 368 -12.29 1.92 11.27
CA ASP A 368 -12.76 2.28 12.61
C ASP A 368 -11.59 2.57 13.55
N LEU A 369 -10.52 1.77 13.49
CA LEU A 369 -9.28 2.05 14.22
C LEU A 369 -8.61 3.33 13.73
N TRP A 370 -8.61 3.58 12.42
CA TRP A 370 -8.15 4.86 11.87
C TRP A 370 -8.93 6.04 12.49
N SER A 371 -10.26 5.91 12.60
CA SER A 371 -11.12 6.95 13.16
C SER A 371 -10.82 7.20 14.64
N LEU A 372 -10.49 6.16 15.40
CA LEU A 372 -10.09 6.28 16.81
C LEU A 372 -8.82 7.14 17.00
N GLY A 373 -7.91 7.12 16.02
CA GLY A 373 -6.67 7.90 16.05
C GLY A 373 -6.78 9.32 15.49
N VAL A 374 -8.00 9.80 15.16
CA VAL A 374 -8.19 11.17 14.66
C VAL A 374 -7.85 12.20 15.74
N SER A 375 -7.09 13.25 15.39
CA SER A 375 -6.61 14.27 16.33
C SER A 375 -7.75 14.97 17.07
N ASN A 376 -8.81 15.34 16.35
CA ASN A 376 -10.01 15.93 16.93
C ASN A 376 -10.94 14.86 17.53
N PRO A 377 -11.13 14.80 18.87
CA PRO A 377 -11.93 13.76 19.51
C PRO A 377 -13.40 13.71 19.06
N SER A 378 -13.97 14.85 18.68
CA SER A 378 -15.36 14.92 18.21
C SER A 378 -15.60 14.20 16.87
N LEU A 379 -14.52 13.91 16.12
CA LEU A 379 -14.56 13.30 14.80
C LEU A 379 -14.18 11.81 14.79
N ARG A 380 -14.07 11.17 15.97
CA ARG A 380 -13.63 9.77 16.13
C ARG A 380 -14.73 8.73 15.96
N ALA A 381 -15.89 9.11 15.45
CA ALA A 381 -17.00 8.19 15.27
C ALA A 381 -16.64 7.05 14.30
N SER A 382 -17.05 5.82 14.64
CA SER A 382 -16.90 4.62 13.81
C SER A 382 -17.97 4.53 12.72
N GLY A 383 -17.85 3.51 11.85
CA GLY A 383 -18.86 3.18 10.84
C GLY A 383 -18.79 4.06 9.58
N ARG A 384 -17.67 4.79 9.38
CA ARG A 384 -17.49 5.69 8.22
C ARG A 384 -17.65 4.98 6.88
N ASP A 385 -17.34 3.68 6.81
CA ASP A 385 -17.56 2.87 5.62
C ASP A 385 -19.02 2.83 5.16
N PHE A 386 -19.96 2.98 6.10
CA PHE A 386 -21.41 2.93 5.84
C PHE A 386 -22.06 4.31 5.75
N THR A 387 -21.44 5.34 6.31
CA THR A 387 -21.96 6.72 6.34
C THR A 387 -21.32 7.64 5.30
N THR A 388 -20.18 7.24 4.74
CA THR A 388 -19.46 8.01 3.71
C THR A 388 -19.73 7.44 2.33
N SER A 389 -20.34 8.25 1.47
CA SER A 389 -20.57 7.87 0.07
C SER A 389 -19.27 7.98 -0.74
N PRO A 390 -19.12 7.20 -1.84
CA PRO A 390 -18.01 7.39 -2.77
C PRO A 390 -17.94 8.83 -3.27
N ALA A 391 -16.73 9.37 -3.46
CA ALA A 391 -16.54 10.69 -4.04
C ALA A 391 -16.96 10.69 -5.52
N ILE A 392 -17.91 11.55 -5.90
CA ILE A 392 -18.39 11.65 -7.29
C ILE A 392 -18.07 13.04 -7.83
N LEU A 393 -17.17 13.12 -8.83
CA LEU A 393 -16.81 14.39 -9.48
C LEU A 393 -17.58 14.57 -10.79
N SER A 394 -18.07 15.80 -11.00
CA SER A 394 -18.88 16.15 -12.17
C SER A 394 -18.07 16.36 -13.46
N ARG A 395 -16.77 16.65 -13.33
CA ARG A 395 -15.82 16.84 -14.43
C ARG A 395 -14.51 16.13 -14.08
#